data_AF-A0A7C9IMA6-F1
#
_entry.id   AF-A0A7C9IMA6-F1
#
_cell.length_a   1.000
_cell.length_b   1.000
_cell.length_c   1.000
_cell.angle_alpha   90.00
_cell.angle_beta   90.00
_cell.angle_gamma   90.00
#
_symmetry.space_group_name_H-M   'P 1'
#
loop_
_entity.id
_entity.type
_entity.pdbx_description
1 polymer ?
#
loop_
_entity_poly.entity_id
_entity_poly.type
_entity_poly.pdbx_seq_one_letter_code
_entity_poly.pdbx_strand_id
1 'polypeptide(L)'
;MSADHDHKSELPIGGTGGAGATPKTGDARGHAVPTKCQPNESQSYEQFRAQLDDEAVTIMHSATGGIGRIPDTLEEVKAKKITPVDFLDEIRTGEFKTLSLDDKYKKIVETNIGFQPVFAAAQRQLGIVALTLGEMATITQIQTCAEKGGLKGWTRYRMERLDPHIHPSTLRGYMSAASLGDAVEHLELGIDRLVRIASIVKDCHLEKDPKPIATVMKLLGDNINVNSDMPMYEFKANCDAAIYRHRLNREGLEIPFQTLRMVCGSGIKIETADIDEMKHRKDAGMEPVEYLLELVNEPENRNDLLTHKKPGSKEGSSKARAQRPKDINVAVQLLKETVIDIINLDSYETPVETDRIDALIAQLEILKKKEELKRKPKQVAA
;
A
#
# COMPACT_ATOMS: atom_id res chain seq x y z
N MET A 1 27.49 -48.30 -33.54
CA MET A 1 28.76 -47.66 -33.14
C MET A 1 28.68 -46.24 -33.68
N SER A 2 28.12 -45.30 -32.92
CA SER A 2 28.81 -44.37 -31.99
C SER A 2 29.69 -43.38 -32.76
N ALA A 3 29.64 -42.06 -32.56
CA ALA A 3 28.83 -41.19 -31.71
C ALA A 3 28.99 -39.75 -32.24
N ASP A 4 27.92 -38.96 -32.18
CA ASP A 4 27.93 -37.50 -32.31
C ASP A 4 28.39 -36.88 -30.98
N HIS A 5 29.27 -35.87 -31.05
CA HIS A 5 29.60 -34.99 -29.94
C HIS A 5 29.28 -33.53 -30.34
N ASP A 6 28.09 -33.07 -29.95
CA ASP A 6 27.76 -31.66 -29.85
C ASP A 6 27.78 -31.26 -28.37
N HIS A 7 28.69 -30.36 -28.01
CA HIS A 7 28.78 -29.77 -26.69
C HIS A 7 27.70 -28.69 -26.53
N LYS A 8 26.64 -29.01 -25.78
CA LYS A 8 25.79 -28.01 -25.11
C LYS A 8 26.09 -28.02 -23.61
N SER A 9 26.38 -26.83 -23.10
CA SER A 9 26.54 -26.51 -21.68
C SER A 9 25.22 -26.74 -20.93
N GLU A 10 25.19 -27.73 -20.06
CA GLU A 10 24.15 -27.90 -19.05
C GLU A 10 24.48 -27.03 -17.83
N LEU A 11 23.63 -26.04 -17.56
CA LEU A 11 23.53 -25.41 -16.24
C LEU A 11 22.71 -26.33 -15.34
N PRO A 12 23.12 -26.59 -14.08
CA PRO A 12 22.31 -27.40 -13.18
C PRO A 12 21.08 -26.61 -12.73
N ILE A 13 19.91 -27.18 -12.99
CA ILE A 13 18.63 -26.78 -12.42
C ILE A 13 18.69 -27.10 -10.92
N GLY A 14 19.01 -26.09 -10.12
CA GLY A 14 18.94 -26.15 -8.66
C GLY A 14 17.50 -26.02 -8.19
N GLY A 15 16.86 -27.14 -7.89
CA GLY A 15 15.62 -27.18 -7.14
C GLY A 15 15.87 -26.99 -5.65
N THR A 16 15.22 -25.99 -5.05
CA THR A 16 15.02 -25.90 -3.60
C THR A 16 13.54 -25.74 -3.31
N GLY A 17 12.79 -26.82 -3.56
CA GLY A 17 11.48 -27.02 -2.94
C GLY A 17 11.68 -27.43 -1.49
N GLY A 18 11.51 -26.49 -0.56
CA GLY A 18 11.30 -26.82 0.85
C GLY A 18 9.97 -27.56 1.01
N ALA A 19 9.91 -28.53 1.92
CA ALA A 19 8.81 -29.47 2.09
C ALA A 19 7.46 -28.77 2.38
N GLY A 20 6.75 -28.39 1.33
CA GLY A 20 5.31 -28.26 1.36
C GLY A 20 4.73 -29.64 1.57
N ALA A 21 3.98 -29.84 2.65
CA ALA A 21 3.19 -31.04 2.88
C ALA A 21 2.29 -31.28 1.66
N THR A 22 2.72 -32.17 0.78
CA THR A 22 1.93 -32.67 -0.34
C THR A 22 1.04 -33.78 0.22
N PRO A 23 -0.29 -33.67 0.09
CA PRO A 23 -1.17 -34.77 0.43
C PRO A 23 -0.93 -35.89 -0.58
N LYS A 24 -0.63 -37.09 -0.08
CA LYS A 24 -0.56 -38.31 -0.91
C LYS A 24 -1.92 -38.51 -1.59
N THR A 25 -1.94 -38.45 -2.91
CA THR A 25 -3.08 -38.81 -3.74
C THR A 25 -3.30 -40.32 -3.69
N GLY A 26 -4.53 -40.72 -3.42
CA GLY A 26 -5.01 -42.08 -3.61
C GLY A 26 -5.78 -42.65 -2.43
N ASP A 27 -6.96 -42.11 -2.12
CA ASP A 27 -8.14 -42.96 -1.99
C ASP A 27 -9.44 -42.14 -1.96
N ALA A 28 -10.45 -42.73 -2.59
CA ALA A 28 -11.73 -42.12 -2.90
C ALA A 28 -12.63 -41.97 -1.67
N ARG A 29 -13.48 -40.93 -1.73
CA ARG A 29 -14.81 -40.81 -1.08
C ARG A 29 -14.95 -41.44 0.31
N GLY A 30 -14.82 -40.61 1.33
CA GLY A 30 -15.40 -40.85 2.64
C GLY A 30 -15.46 -39.55 3.41
N HIS A 31 -16.63 -39.20 3.93
CA HIS A 31 -16.81 -38.07 4.84
C HIS A 31 -15.87 -38.23 6.05
N ALA A 32 -14.70 -37.59 5.99
CA ALA A 32 -13.86 -37.41 7.16
C ALA A 32 -14.49 -36.28 7.98
N VAL A 33 -15.21 -36.69 9.01
CA VAL A 33 -15.70 -35.87 10.12
C VAL A 33 -14.63 -34.81 10.46
N PRO A 34 -14.98 -33.52 10.60
CA PRO A 34 -14.04 -32.53 11.09
C PRO A 34 -13.49 -33.05 12.41
N THR A 35 -12.17 -33.25 12.48
CA THR A 35 -11.46 -33.49 13.73
C THR A 35 -11.99 -32.45 14.69
N LYS A 36 -12.75 -32.90 15.70
CA LYS A 36 -13.33 -32.01 16.71
C LYS A 36 -12.19 -31.14 17.21
N CYS A 37 -12.25 -29.86 16.87
CA CYS A 37 -11.53 -28.83 17.58
C CYS A 37 -12.18 -28.82 18.96
N GLN A 38 -11.72 -29.72 19.84
CA GLN A 38 -12.00 -29.56 21.24
C GLN A 38 -11.32 -28.25 21.64
N PRO A 39 -12.03 -27.34 22.32
CA PRO A 39 -11.42 -26.13 22.82
C PRO A 39 -10.39 -26.55 23.85
N ASN A 40 -9.13 -26.67 23.42
CA ASN A 40 -8.05 -26.93 24.35
C ASN A 40 -7.94 -25.69 25.23
N GLU A 41 -8.05 -25.96 26.53
CA GLU A 41 -7.67 -25.09 27.63
C GLU A 41 -6.44 -24.28 27.23
N SER A 42 -6.55 -22.96 27.38
CA SER A 42 -5.52 -21.93 27.24
C SER A 42 -4.11 -22.51 27.13
N GLN A 43 -3.58 -22.55 25.91
CA GLN A 43 -2.16 -22.77 25.66
C GLN A 43 -1.37 -21.83 26.59
N SER A 44 -0.47 -22.36 27.40
CA SER A 44 0.30 -21.50 28.31
C SER A 44 1.14 -20.51 27.50
N TYR A 45 1.35 -19.30 28.02
CA TYR A 45 2.15 -18.28 27.34
C TYR A 45 3.54 -18.79 26.94
N GLU A 46 4.13 -19.66 27.75
CA GLU A 46 5.43 -20.29 27.48
C GLU A 46 5.37 -21.25 26.29
N GLN A 47 4.29 -22.04 26.14
CA GLN A 47 4.10 -22.92 24.98
C GLN A 47 3.86 -22.14 23.70
N PHE A 48 3.10 -21.04 23.76
CA PHE A 48 2.90 -20.14 22.63
C PHE A 48 4.22 -19.46 22.21
N ARG A 49 4.99 -18.97 23.19
CA ARG A 49 6.29 -18.36 22.95
C ARG A 49 7.29 -19.33 22.33
N ALA A 50 7.34 -20.58 22.82
CA ALA A 50 8.20 -21.61 22.25
C ALA A 50 7.85 -21.95 20.79
N GLN A 51 6.57 -21.94 20.43
CA GLN A 51 6.14 -22.12 19.04
C GLN A 51 6.53 -20.94 18.16
N LEU A 52 6.32 -19.70 18.64
CA LEU A 52 6.75 -18.51 17.91
C LEU A 52 8.26 -18.47 17.70
N ASP A 53 9.05 -18.86 18.71
CA ASP A 53 10.50 -18.91 18.60
C ASP A 53 10.95 -19.99 17.59
N ASP A 54 10.30 -21.16 17.53
CA ASP A 54 10.59 -22.20 16.53
C ASP A 54 10.22 -21.76 15.09
N GLU A 55 9.10 -21.05 14.94
CA GLU A 55 8.70 -20.45 13.65
C GLU A 55 9.68 -19.37 13.22
N ALA A 56 10.08 -18.48 14.14
CA ALA A 56 11.03 -17.42 13.87
C ALA A 56 12.41 -17.97 13.46
N VAL A 57 12.90 -19.02 14.13
CA VAL A 57 14.15 -19.71 13.79
C VAL A 57 14.05 -20.36 12.41
N THR A 58 12.92 -21.00 12.11
CA THR A 58 12.67 -21.62 10.79
C THR A 58 12.68 -20.57 9.68
N ILE A 59 12.06 -19.41 9.92
CA ILE A 59 12.05 -18.27 9.00
C ILE A 59 13.45 -17.72 8.78
N MET A 60 14.19 -17.45 9.85
CA MET A 60 15.54 -16.88 9.77
C MET A 60 16.49 -17.83 9.04
N HIS A 61 16.51 -19.11 9.42
CA HIS A 61 17.34 -20.12 8.75
C HIS A 61 17.00 -20.27 7.26
N SER A 62 15.70 -20.30 6.90
CA SER A 62 15.28 -20.47 5.50
C SER A 62 15.77 -19.34 4.59
N ALA A 63 15.98 -18.13 5.14
CA ALA A 63 16.42 -16.98 4.38
C ALA A 63 17.92 -16.71 4.45
N THR A 64 18.56 -16.99 5.59
CA THR A 64 20.00 -16.78 5.76
C THR A 64 20.84 -18.00 5.38
N GLY A 65 20.23 -19.18 5.36
CA GLY A 65 20.93 -20.47 5.43
C GLY A 65 21.74 -20.58 6.73
N GLY A 66 22.77 -21.42 6.71
CA GLY A 66 23.87 -21.34 7.66
C GLY A 66 24.67 -20.07 7.41
N ILE A 67 24.57 -19.10 8.33
CA ILE A 67 25.39 -17.89 8.31
C ILE A 67 26.47 -18.00 9.39
N GLY A 68 27.73 -17.84 8.99
CA GLY A 68 28.88 -17.93 9.89
C GLY A 68 28.89 -19.23 10.68
N ARG A 69 28.68 -19.15 12.00
CA ARG A 69 28.65 -20.32 12.91
C ARG A 69 27.29 -21.02 13.02
N ILE A 70 26.24 -20.49 12.38
CA ILE A 70 24.93 -21.13 12.35
C ILE A 70 24.99 -22.35 11.42
N PRO A 71 24.51 -23.54 11.84
CA PRO A 71 24.48 -24.73 11.00
C PRO A 71 23.73 -24.55 9.69
N ASP A 72 24.11 -25.33 8.67
CA ASP A 72 23.49 -25.31 7.34
C ASP A 72 22.15 -26.05 7.27
N THR A 73 21.81 -26.86 8.29
CA THR A 73 20.59 -27.66 8.33
C THR A 73 19.68 -27.22 9.48
N LEU A 74 18.38 -27.15 9.19
CA LEU A 74 17.37 -26.73 10.17
C LEU A 74 17.31 -27.70 11.36
N GLU A 75 17.55 -28.98 11.12
CA GLU A 75 17.60 -30.03 12.14
C GLU A 75 18.73 -29.76 13.15
N GLU A 76 19.92 -29.35 12.68
CA GLU A 76 21.03 -29.00 13.55
C GLU A 76 20.81 -27.67 14.28
N VAL A 77 20.21 -26.68 13.63
CA VAL A 77 19.80 -25.41 14.26
C VAL A 77 18.85 -25.68 15.43
N LYS A 78 17.84 -26.54 15.23
CA LYS A 78 16.89 -26.95 16.27
C LYS A 78 17.57 -27.77 17.37
N ALA A 79 18.45 -28.70 17.00
CA ALA A 79 19.19 -29.51 17.97
C ALA A 79 20.13 -28.68 18.86
N LYS A 80 20.77 -27.64 18.30
CA LYS A 80 21.64 -26.70 19.03
C LYS A 80 20.86 -25.63 19.80
N LYS A 81 19.52 -25.61 19.72
CA LYS A 81 18.65 -24.62 20.36
C LYS A 81 19.03 -23.18 20.01
N ILE A 82 19.43 -22.97 18.76
CA ILE A 82 19.72 -21.64 18.23
C ILE A 82 18.44 -20.81 18.28
N THR A 83 18.54 -19.59 18.76
CA THR A 83 17.45 -18.62 18.91
C THR A 83 17.54 -17.52 17.86
N PRO A 84 16.48 -16.72 17.64
CA PRO A 84 16.54 -15.57 16.73
C PRO A 84 17.64 -14.55 17.09
N VAL A 85 18.02 -14.46 18.37
CA VAL A 85 19.09 -13.57 18.84
C VAL A 85 20.45 -14.03 18.32
N ASP A 86 20.69 -15.34 18.28
CA ASP A 86 21.96 -15.90 17.82
C ASP A 86 22.23 -15.59 16.33
N PHE A 87 21.19 -15.59 15.48
CA PHE A 87 21.29 -15.16 14.09
C PHE A 87 21.74 -13.69 13.98
N LEU A 88 21.13 -12.81 14.79
CA LEU A 88 21.47 -11.38 14.78
C LEU A 88 22.88 -11.13 15.33
N ASP A 89 23.29 -11.87 16.35
CA ASP A 89 24.61 -11.72 16.94
C ASP A 89 25.72 -12.23 16.01
N GLU A 90 25.47 -13.29 15.23
CA GLU A 90 26.39 -13.73 14.18
C GLU A 90 26.53 -12.68 13.06
N ILE A 91 25.46 -11.98 12.68
CA ILE A 91 25.54 -10.86 11.73
C ILE A 91 26.37 -9.70 12.33
N ARG A 92 26.18 -9.40 13.61
CA ARG A 92 26.84 -8.27 14.30
C ARG A 92 28.31 -8.52 14.62
N THR A 93 28.67 -9.76 14.95
CA THR A 93 29.97 -10.09 15.54
C THR A 93 30.76 -11.12 14.72
N GLY A 94 30.10 -11.85 13.83
CA GLY A 94 30.67 -12.90 13.00
C GLY A 94 31.19 -12.42 11.66
N GLU A 95 31.19 -13.33 10.69
CA GLU A 95 31.88 -13.19 9.41
C GLU A 95 31.38 -11.99 8.60
N PHE A 96 30.08 -11.69 8.68
CA PHE A 96 29.48 -10.55 7.97
C PHE A 96 30.16 -9.22 8.29
N LYS A 97 30.60 -9.02 9.54
CA LYS A 97 31.30 -7.79 9.95
C LYS A 97 32.64 -7.63 9.23
N THR A 98 33.33 -8.74 8.99
CA THR A 98 34.68 -8.78 8.40
C THR A 98 34.70 -8.72 6.87
N LEU A 99 33.53 -8.88 6.22
CA LEU A 99 33.40 -8.76 4.77
C LEU A 99 33.74 -7.35 4.26
N SER A 100 34.19 -7.29 3.00
CA SER A 100 34.35 -6.04 2.25
C SER A 100 33.00 -5.34 2.05
N LEU A 101 33.00 -4.07 1.65
CA LEU A 101 31.75 -3.34 1.38
C LEU A 101 30.96 -3.97 0.22
N ASP A 102 31.65 -4.39 -0.84
CA ASP A 102 31.02 -5.01 -2.00
C ASP A 102 30.42 -6.38 -1.65
N ASP A 103 31.12 -7.18 -0.84
CA ASP A 103 30.62 -8.48 -0.39
C ASP A 103 29.44 -8.34 0.59
N LYS A 104 29.46 -7.31 1.46
CA LYS A 104 28.32 -6.99 2.32
C LYS A 104 27.10 -6.62 1.49
N TYR A 105 27.27 -5.76 0.48
CA TYR A 105 26.18 -5.39 -0.42
C TYR A 105 25.61 -6.62 -1.12
N LYS A 106 26.48 -7.47 -1.70
CA LYS A 106 26.07 -8.72 -2.36
C LYS A 106 25.29 -9.62 -1.40
N LYS A 107 25.78 -9.81 -0.17
CA LYS A 107 25.11 -10.65 0.83
C LYS A 107 23.77 -10.07 1.27
N ILE A 108 23.64 -8.75 1.43
CA ILE A 108 22.35 -8.09 1.72
C ILE A 108 21.35 -8.37 0.59
N VAL A 109 21.76 -8.23 -0.66
CA VAL A 109 20.89 -8.48 -1.83
C VAL A 109 20.47 -9.95 -1.88
N GLU A 110 21.40 -10.90 -1.73
CA GLU A 110 21.12 -12.34 -1.68
C GLU A 110 20.14 -12.70 -0.56
N THR A 111 20.39 -12.21 0.66
CA THR A 111 19.52 -12.45 1.81
C THR A 111 18.15 -11.82 1.61
N ASN A 112 18.06 -10.61 1.04
CA ASN A 112 16.77 -9.99 0.73
C ASN A 112 15.97 -10.81 -0.28
N ILE A 113 16.62 -11.33 -1.34
CA ILE A 113 15.99 -12.25 -2.30
C ILE A 113 15.50 -13.51 -1.57
N GLY A 114 16.31 -14.08 -0.67
CA GLY A 114 15.94 -15.23 0.15
C GLY A 114 14.74 -14.99 1.07
N PHE A 115 14.56 -13.75 1.57
CA PHE A 115 13.41 -13.38 2.40
C PHE A 115 12.12 -13.13 1.61
N GLN A 116 12.16 -12.95 0.29
CA GLN A 116 10.95 -12.63 -0.49
C GLN A 116 9.82 -13.66 -0.36
N PRO A 117 10.05 -14.98 -0.48
CA PRO A 117 9.00 -15.97 -0.29
C PRO A 117 8.43 -15.97 1.13
N VAL A 118 9.26 -15.68 2.13
CA VAL A 118 8.85 -15.57 3.53
C VAL A 118 7.94 -14.35 3.71
N PHE A 119 8.34 -13.19 3.21
CA PHE A 119 7.51 -11.98 3.28
C PHE A 119 6.17 -12.20 2.56
N ALA A 120 6.18 -12.81 1.37
CA ALA A 120 4.94 -13.14 0.66
C ALA A 120 4.03 -14.08 1.48
N ALA A 121 4.58 -15.10 2.12
CA ALA A 121 3.81 -16.00 2.99
C ALA A 121 3.23 -15.28 4.21
N ALA A 122 4.02 -14.45 4.88
CA ALA A 122 3.57 -13.64 6.02
C ALA A 122 2.48 -12.64 5.61
N GLN A 123 2.64 -11.98 4.46
CA GLN A 123 1.64 -11.07 3.90
C GLN A 123 0.33 -11.78 3.58
N ARG A 124 0.39 -13.02 3.05
CA ARG A 124 -0.81 -13.84 2.83
C ARG A 124 -1.55 -14.15 4.13
N GLN A 125 -0.83 -14.56 5.17
CA GLN A 125 -1.44 -14.85 6.48
C GLN A 125 -2.08 -13.61 7.10
N LEU A 126 -1.37 -12.48 7.10
CA LEU A 126 -1.89 -11.19 7.55
C LEU A 126 -3.11 -10.77 6.73
N GLY A 127 -3.07 -10.97 5.41
CA GLY A 127 -4.19 -10.75 4.51
C GLY A 127 -5.42 -11.56 4.89
N ILE A 128 -5.27 -12.87 5.14
CA ILE A 128 -6.39 -13.75 5.55
C ILE A 128 -7.03 -13.24 6.85
N VAL A 129 -6.22 -12.91 7.86
CA VAL A 129 -6.71 -12.38 9.14
C VAL A 129 -7.44 -11.06 8.92
N ALA A 130 -6.85 -10.15 8.14
CA ALA A 130 -7.44 -8.85 7.86
C ALA A 130 -8.77 -8.96 7.08
N LEU A 131 -8.84 -9.78 6.02
CA LEU A 131 -10.08 -9.99 5.27
C LEU A 131 -11.16 -10.62 6.14
N THR A 132 -10.81 -11.60 6.98
CA THR A 132 -11.75 -12.22 7.94
C THR A 132 -12.31 -11.20 8.91
N LEU A 133 -11.45 -10.38 9.52
CA LEU A 133 -11.86 -9.29 10.41
C LEU A 133 -12.71 -8.25 9.66
N GLY A 134 -12.34 -7.94 8.42
CA GLY A 134 -13.07 -7.04 7.54
C GLY A 134 -14.50 -7.52 7.29
N GLU A 135 -14.69 -8.79 6.93
CA GLU A 135 -16.02 -9.37 6.72
C GLU A 135 -16.86 -9.39 8.00
N MET A 136 -16.28 -9.85 9.11
CA MET A 136 -16.96 -9.83 10.40
C MET A 136 -17.41 -8.41 10.77
N ALA A 137 -16.55 -7.41 10.55
CA ALA A 137 -16.85 -6.01 10.80
C ALA A 137 -17.93 -5.46 9.86
N THR A 138 -17.93 -5.84 8.58
CA THR A 138 -18.96 -5.47 7.61
C THR A 138 -20.33 -6.00 8.01
N ILE A 139 -20.44 -7.29 8.32
CA ILE A 139 -21.69 -7.91 8.78
C ILE A 139 -22.19 -7.24 10.06
N THR A 140 -21.29 -7.03 11.03
CA THR A 140 -21.62 -6.35 12.29
C THR A 140 -22.05 -4.91 12.07
N GLN A 141 -21.40 -4.18 11.16
CA GLN A 141 -21.77 -2.82 10.80
C GLN A 141 -23.17 -2.78 10.19
N ILE A 142 -23.51 -3.70 9.27
CA ILE A 142 -24.83 -3.75 8.63
C ILE A 142 -25.92 -3.97 9.69
N GLN A 143 -25.74 -4.95 10.57
CA GLN A 143 -26.67 -5.24 11.67
C GLN A 143 -26.81 -4.03 12.61
N THR A 144 -25.68 -3.46 13.04
CA THR A 144 -25.69 -2.30 13.94
C THR A 144 -26.34 -1.07 13.29
N CYS A 145 -26.12 -0.85 11.99
CA CYS A 145 -26.76 0.24 11.26
C CYS A 145 -28.28 0.05 11.20
N ALA A 146 -28.75 -1.18 11.00
CA ALA A 146 -30.18 -1.48 11.01
C ALA A 146 -30.82 -1.29 12.39
N GLU A 147 -30.15 -1.74 13.46
CA GLU A 147 -30.70 -1.74 14.82
C GLU A 147 -30.51 -0.40 15.57
N LYS A 148 -29.41 0.32 15.31
CA LYS A 148 -28.98 1.48 16.12
C LYS A 148 -28.96 2.82 15.37
N GLY A 149 -29.71 2.92 14.27
CA GLY A 149 -29.91 4.20 13.57
C GLY A 149 -28.74 4.62 12.67
N GLY A 150 -28.21 3.66 11.88
CA GLY A 150 -27.22 3.91 10.84
C GLY A 150 -25.77 4.07 11.34
N LEU A 151 -24.96 4.80 10.57
CA LEU A 151 -23.51 4.95 10.81
C LEU A 151 -23.14 5.56 12.16
N LYS A 152 -24.02 6.39 12.75
CA LYS A 152 -23.82 6.92 14.11
C LYS A 152 -23.90 5.81 15.15
N GLY A 153 -24.85 4.87 15.00
CA GLY A 153 -24.97 3.68 15.83
C GLY A 153 -23.74 2.78 15.74
N TRP A 154 -23.23 2.56 14.53
CA TRP A 154 -21.97 1.84 14.31
C TRP A 154 -20.78 2.47 15.02
N THR A 155 -20.63 3.79 14.89
CA THR A 155 -19.51 4.52 15.51
C THR A 155 -19.53 4.34 17.03
N ARG A 156 -20.71 4.49 17.64
CA ARG A 156 -20.88 4.29 19.09
C ARG A 156 -20.63 2.84 19.50
N TYR A 157 -21.17 1.88 18.77
CA TYR A 157 -20.97 0.45 19.04
C TYR A 157 -19.49 0.08 19.04
N ARG A 158 -18.72 0.53 18.04
CA ARG A 158 -17.28 0.27 17.98
C ARG A 158 -16.56 0.84 19.19
N MET A 159 -16.86 2.09 19.57
CA MET A 159 -16.21 2.73 20.73
C MET A 159 -16.53 2.03 22.06
N GLU A 160 -17.72 1.45 22.19
CA GLU A 160 -18.15 0.79 23.43
C GLU A 160 -17.74 -0.69 23.51
N ARG A 161 -17.58 -1.39 22.37
CA ARG A 161 -17.54 -2.86 22.33
C ARG A 161 -16.35 -3.46 21.59
N LEU A 162 -15.74 -2.74 20.65
CA LEU A 162 -14.60 -3.27 19.90
C LEU A 162 -13.29 -2.92 20.60
N ASP A 163 -12.28 -3.77 20.38
CA ASP A 163 -10.95 -3.60 20.96
C ASP A 163 -10.39 -2.19 20.64
N PRO A 164 -10.05 -1.37 21.65
CA PRO A 164 -9.56 -0.01 21.44
C PRO A 164 -8.22 0.03 20.67
N HIS A 165 -7.46 -1.07 20.62
CA HIS A 165 -6.21 -1.15 19.88
C HIS A 165 -6.41 -1.30 18.37
N ILE A 166 -7.61 -1.69 17.92
CA ILE A 166 -7.93 -1.74 16.49
C ILE A 166 -8.28 -0.33 16.03
N HIS A 167 -7.33 0.32 15.36
CA HIS A 167 -7.53 1.67 14.87
C HIS A 167 -8.71 1.74 13.87
N PRO A 168 -9.63 2.72 14.02
CA PRO A 168 -10.76 2.96 13.12
C PRO A 168 -10.47 2.91 11.62
N SER A 169 -9.33 3.46 11.22
CA SER A 169 -8.93 3.53 9.82
C SER A 169 -8.49 2.16 9.30
N THR A 170 -7.78 1.40 10.13
CA THR A 170 -7.31 0.05 9.80
C THR A 170 -8.49 -0.88 9.57
N LEU A 171 -9.46 -0.88 10.50
CA LEU A 171 -10.67 -1.69 10.35
C LEU A 171 -11.46 -1.34 9.09
N ARG A 172 -11.56 -0.04 8.76
CA ARG A 172 -12.20 0.41 7.52
C ARG A 172 -11.44 -0.06 6.28
N GLY A 173 -10.11 -0.04 6.32
CA GLY A 173 -9.26 -0.61 5.29
C GLY A 173 -9.60 -2.08 5.07
N TYR A 174 -9.61 -2.87 6.14
CA TYR A 174 -9.92 -4.29 6.10
C TYR A 174 -11.32 -4.56 5.53
N MET A 175 -12.33 -3.82 5.97
CA MET A 175 -13.69 -3.90 5.41
C MET A 175 -13.71 -3.58 3.90
N SER A 176 -12.93 -2.59 3.46
CA SER A 176 -12.85 -2.20 2.04
C SER A 176 -12.18 -3.29 1.20
N ALA A 177 -11.06 -3.84 1.68
CA ALA A 177 -10.37 -4.94 1.00
C ALA A 177 -11.22 -6.22 0.96
N ALA A 178 -11.91 -6.54 2.05
CA ALA A 178 -12.83 -7.67 2.14
C ALA A 178 -13.98 -7.58 1.11
N SER A 179 -14.46 -6.37 0.82
CA SER A 179 -15.52 -6.17 -0.18
C SER A 179 -15.13 -6.50 -1.64
N LEU A 180 -13.84 -6.79 -1.91
CA LEU A 180 -13.37 -7.19 -3.23
C LEU A 180 -13.59 -8.69 -3.46
N GLY A 181 -14.40 -9.04 -4.46
CA GLY A 181 -14.81 -10.42 -4.73
C GLY A 181 -13.69 -11.41 -5.03
N ASP A 182 -12.53 -10.92 -5.48
CA ASP A 182 -11.33 -11.70 -5.82
C ASP A 182 -10.15 -11.47 -4.86
N ALA A 183 -10.35 -10.86 -3.68
CA ALA A 183 -9.28 -10.57 -2.71
C ALA A 183 -8.48 -11.79 -2.27
N VAL A 184 -9.15 -12.94 -2.10
CA VAL A 184 -8.52 -14.19 -1.65
C VAL A 184 -7.56 -14.74 -2.71
N GLU A 185 -7.86 -14.53 -4.00
CA GLU A 185 -7.00 -14.95 -5.11
C GLU A 185 -5.69 -14.13 -5.17
N HIS A 186 -5.63 -13.00 -4.46
CA HIS A 186 -4.57 -11.99 -4.53
C HIS A 186 -3.92 -11.65 -3.19
N LEU A 187 -3.94 -12.59 -2.24
CA LEU A 187 -3.38 -12.41 -0.89
C LEU A 187 -1.87 -12.14 -0.89
N GLU A 188 -1.14 -12.56 -1.93
CA GLU A 188 0.30 -12.28 -2.10
C GLU A 188 0.63 -10.79 -2.21
N LEU A 189 -0.34 -9.94 -2.57
CA LEU A 189 -0.14 -8.49 -2.65
C LEU A 189 0.01 -7.85 -1.27
N GLY A 190 -0.45 -8.53 -0.22
CA GLY A 190 -0.53 -7.99 1.13
C GLY A 190 -1.70 -7.02 1.32
N ILE A 191 -2.10 -6.85 2.58
CA ILE A 191 -3.34 -6.13 2.92
C ILE A 191 -3.31 -4.67 2.49
N ASP A 192 -2.18 -3.97 2.65
CA ASP A 192 -2.09 -2.54 2.34
C ASP A 192 -2.34 -2.25 0.86
N ARG A 193 -1.87 -3.14 -0.03
CA ARG A 193 -2.13 -3.03 -1.47
C ARG A 193 -3.57 -3.33 -1.80
N LEU A 194 -4.16 -4.37 -1.20
CA LEU A 194 -5.57 -4.69 -1.37
C LEU A 194 -6.48 -3.53 -0.93
N VAL A 195 -6.15 -2.87 0.18
CA VAL A 195 -6.85 -1.66 0.65
C VAL A 195 -6.77 -0.54 -0.39
N ARG A 196 -5.60 -0.33 -1.00
CA ARG A 196 -5.42 0.68 -2.05
C ARG A 196 -6.19 0.32 -3.31
N ILE A 197 -6.17 -0.94 -3.72
CA ILE A 197 -6.94 -1.44 -4.86
C ILE A 197 -8.44 -1.24 -4.62
N ALA A 198 -8.94 -1.49 -3.40
CA ALA A 198 -10.34 -1.22 -3.07
C ALA A 198 -10.74 0.24 -3.31
N SER A 199 -9.84 1.20 -3.05
CA SER A 199 -10.08 2.60 -3.40
C SER A 199 -10.20 2.81 -4.91
N ILE A 200 -9.31 2.18 -5.70
CA ILE A 200 -9.33 2.30 -7.16
C ILE A 200 -10.61 1.71 -7.74
N VAL A 201 -11.02 0.54 -7.24
CA VAL A 201 -12.25 -0.15 -7.67
C VAL A 201 -13.45 0.78 -7.49
N LYS A 202 -13.51 1.50 -6.36
CA LYS A 202 -14.53 2.51 -6.12
C LYS A 202 -14.43 3.72 -7.04
N ASP A 203 -13.23 4.28 -7.21
CA ASP A 203 -13.01 5.47 -8.04
C ASP A 203 -13.24 5.21 -9.54
N CYS A 204 -13.02 3.97 -9.99
CA CYS A 204 -13.28 3.51 -11.36
C CYS A 204 -14.69 2.91 -11.55
N HIS A 205 -15.53 2.89 -10.51
CA HIS A 205 -16.87 2.29 -10.55
C HIS A 205 -16.91 0.80 -10.96
N LEU A 206 -15.91 0.04 -10.48
CA LEU A 206 -15.73 -1.39 -10.74
C LEU A 206 -16.32 -2.27 -9.63
N GLU A 207 -17.10 -1.73 -8.69
CA GLU A 207 -17.61 -2.49 -7.53
C GLU A 207 -18.54 -3.65 -7.92
N LYS A 208 -19.10 -3.60 -9.14
CA LYS A 208 -19.96 -4.66 -9.70
C LYS A 208 -19.20 -5.66 -10.56
N ASP A 209 -17.91 -5.44 -10.81
CA ASP A 209 -17.07 -6.38 -11.53
C ASP A 209 -16.91 -7.65 -10.67
N PRO A 210 -17.08 -8.86 -11.23
CA PRO A 210 -16.84 -10.10 -10.50
C PRO A 210 -15.37 -10.33 -10.11
N LYS A 211 -14.42 -9.72 -10.84
CA LYS A 211 -12.97 -9.80 -10.61
C LYS A 211 -12.33 -8.41 -10.62
N PRO A 212 -12.68 -7.56 -9.64
CA PRO A 212 -12.30 -6.15 -9.65
C PRO A 212 -10.78 -5.95 -9.51
N ILE A 213 -10.07 -6.80 -8.75
CA ILE A 213 -8.61 -6.70 -8.64
C ILE A 213 -7.97 -7.07 -9.97
N ALA A 214 -8.39 -8.17 -10.60
CA ALA A 214 -7.85 -8.57 -11.90
C ALA A 214 -8.06 -7.48 -12.97
N THR A 215 -9.21 -6.81 -12.97
CA THR A 215 -9.48 -5.67 -13.86
C THR A 215 -8.57 -4.48 -13.56
N VAL A 216 -8.34 -4.16 -12.29
CA VAL A 216 -7.37 -3.11 -11.90
C VAL A 216 -5.95 -3.45 -12.34
N MET A 217 -5.51 -4.70 -12.20
CA MET A 217 -4.19 -5.13 -12.67
C MET A 217 -3.99 -4.92 -14.17
N LYS A 218 -5.04 -5.17 -14.98
CA LYS A 218 -5.01 -4.86 -16.42
C LYS A 218 -4.91 -3.36 -16.70
N LEU A 219 -5.51 -2.51 -15.85
CA LEU A 219 -5.41 -1.04 -16.00
C LEU A 219 -4.01 -0.51 -15.71
N LEU A 220 -3.32 -1.11 -14.72
CA LEU A 220 -1.91 -0.84 -14.41
C LEU A 220 -1.01 -1.24 -15.60
N GLY A 221 -1.37 -2.32 -16.30
CA GLY A 221 -0.74 -2.77 -17.54
C GLY A 221 0.25 -3.90 -17.32
N ASP A 222 0.45 -4.71 -18.36
CA ASP A 222 1.18 -5.98 -18.29
C ASP A 222 2.67 -5.84 -17.94
N ASN A 223 3.22 -4.63 -18.10
CA ASN A 223 4.62 -4.32 -17.80
C ASN A 223 4.87 -3.94 -16.33
N ILE A 224 3.82 -3.82 -15.51
CA ILE A 224 3.94 -3.44 -14.10
C ILE A 224 3.85 -4.69 -13.25
N ASN A 225 5.00 -5.11 -12.71
CA ASN A 225 5.02 -6.16 -11.72
C ASN A 225 4.56 -5.60 -10.36
N VAL A 226 3.29 -5.84 -10.02
CA VAL A 226 2.67 -5.41 -8.75
C VAL A 226 2.98 -6.38 -7.61
N ASN A 227 4.12 -7.06 -7.65
CA ASN A 227 4.57 -7.89 -6.54
C ASN A 227 4.99 -7.04 -5.33
N SER A 228 5.25 -7.71 -4.20
CA SER A 228 5.68 -7.13 -2.93
C SER A 228 6.92 -6.23 -3.04
N ASP A 229 7.74 -6.39 -4.08
CA ASP A 229 9.01 -5.68 -4.26
C ASP A 229 8.83 -4.22 -4.67
N MET A 230 7.72 -3.88 -5.33
CA MET A 230 7.47 -2.50 -5.72
C MET A 230 7.31 -1.61 -4.47
N PRO A 231 8.05 -0.51 -4.33
CA PRO A 231 7.81 0.39 -3.21
C PRO A 231 6.37 0.91 -3.20
N MET A 232 5.78 1.05 -2.00
CA MET A 232 4.36 1.46 -1.87
C MET A 232 4.08 2.83 -2.52
N TYR A 233 5.05 3.75 -2.51
CA TYR A 233 4.91 5.05 -3.17
C TYR A 233 4.82 4.90 -4.70
N GLU A 234 5.60 4.00 -5.30
CA GLU A 234 5.55 3.73 -6.73
C GLU A 234 4.26 3.02 -7.09
N PHE A 235 3.84 2.05 -6.28
CA PHE A 235 2.55 1.40 -6.43
C PHE A 235 1.41 2.43 -6.41
N LYS A 236 1.44 3.36 -5.45
CA LYS A 236 0.45 4.45 -5.35
C LYS A 236 0.41 5.31 -6.62
N ALA A 237 1.56 5.71 -7.15
CA ALA A 237 1.64 6.51 -8.38
C ALA A 237 1.08 5.74 -9.59
N ASN A 238 1.37 4.45 -9.70
CA ASN A 238 0.82 3.59 -10.75
C ASN A 238 -0.70 3.45 -10.62
N CYS A 239 -1.21 3.29 -9.41
CA CYS A 239 -2.66 3.28 -9.13
C CYS A 239 -3.34 4.58 -9.55
N ASP A 240 -2.77 5.74 -9.20
CA ASP A 240 -3.33 7.04 -9.59
C ASP A 240 -3.32 7.22 -11.11
N ALA A 241 -2.25 6.78 -11.79
CA ALA A 241 -2.17 6.77 -13.25
C ALA A 241 -3.24 5.85 -13.89
N ALA A 242 -3.49 4.68 -13.31
CA ALA A 242 -4.54 3.76 -13.77
C ALA A 242 -5.95 4.35 -13.62
N ILE A 243 -6.23 5.05 -12.52
CA ILE A 243 -7.49 5.78 -12.33
C ILE A 243 -7.67 6.82 -13.44
N TYR A 244 -6.64 7.64 -13.71
CA TYR A 244 -6.73 8.62 -14.79
C TYR A 244 -6.87 7.98 -16.16
N ARG A 245 -6.16 6.90 -16.45
CA ARG A 245 -6.31 6.16 -17.71
C ARG A 245 -7.74 5.71 -17.90
N HIS A 246 -8.34 5.09 -16.89
CA HIS A 246 -9.73 4.67 -16.95
C HIS A 246 -10.69 5.85 -17.16
N ARG A 247 -10.51 6.94 -16.40
CA ARG A 247 -11.34 8.15 -16.50
C ARG A 247 -11.22 8.81 -17.88
N LEU A 248 -10.01 8.95 -18.42
CA LEU A 248 -9.74 9.58 -19.71
C LEU A 248 -10.24 8.73 -20.88
N ASN A 249 -10.06 7.40 -20.82
CA ASN A 249 -10.58 6.49 -21.83
C ASN A 249 -12.12 6.56 -21.94
N ARG A 250 -12.84 6.72 -20.82
CA ARG A 250 -14.29 6.94 -20.82
C ARG A 250 -14.72 8.23 -21.52
N GLU A 251 -13.83 9.22 -21.55
CA GLU A 251 -14.02 10.50 -22.21
C GLU A 251 -13.47 10.50 -23.66
N GLY A 252 -13.02 9.34 -24.15
CA GLY A 252 -12.44 9.17 -25.49
C GLY A 252 -11.02 9.72 -25.63
N LEU A 253 -10.31 9.95 -24.54
CA LEU A 253 -8.93 10.45 -24.53
C LEU A 253 -7.96 9.30 -24.22
N GLU A 254 -7.21 8.85 -25.22
CA GLU A 254 -6.21 7.80 -25.07
C GLU A 254 -4.85 8.43 -24.78
N ILE A 255 -4.42 8.41 -23.52
CA ILE A 255 -3.11 8.92 -23.10
C ILE A 255 -2.19 7.74 -22.76
N PRO A 256 -0.92 7.75 -23.21
CA PRO A 256 0.06 6.74 -22.82
C PRO A 256 0.21 6.65 -21.29
N PHE A 257 0.22 5.42 -20.75
CA PHE A 257 0.31 5.20 -19.31
C PHE A 257 1.55 5.85 -18.69
N GLN A 258 2.69 5.84 -19.40
CA GLN A 258 3.92 6.46 -18.93
C GLN A 258 3.80 7.97 -18.72
N THR A 259 3.04 8.67 -19.57
CA THR A 259 2.75 10.10 -19.39
C THR A 259 1.91 10.32 -18.14
N LEU A 260 0.89 9.48 -17.92
CA LEU A 260 0.06 9.58 -16.71
C LEU A 260 0.86 9.29 -15.43
N ARG A 261 1.81 8.35 -15.46
CA ARG A 261 2.74 8.14 -14.35
C ARG A 261 3.56 9.38 -14.05
N MET A 262 4.04 10.07 -15.09
CA MET A 262 4.84 11.29 -14.94
C MET A 262 4.04 12.43 -14.32
N VAL A 263 2.80 12.64 -14.78
CA VAL A 263 1.85 13.61 -14.21
C VAL A 263 1.59 13.30 -12.73
N CYS A 264 1.26 12.04 -12.41
CA CYS A 264 1.02 11.61 -11.03
C CYS A 264 2.26 11.73 -10.14
N GLY A 265 3.43 11.35 -10.68
CA GLY A 265 4.72 11.45 -9.98
C GLY A 265 5.11 12.90 -9.67
N SER A 266 4.68 13.85 -10.51
CA SER A 266 4.86 15.29 -10.29
C SER A 266 3.83 15.88 -9.32
N GLY A 267 2.95 15.06 -8.73
CA GLY A 267 1.92 15.49 -7.78
C GLY A 267 0.75 16.24 -8.42
N ILE A 268 0.68 16.29 -9.76
CA ILE A 268 -0.34 17.03 -10.50
C ILE A 268 -1.64 16.22 -10.53
N LYS A 269 -2.76 16.90 -10.25
CA LYS A 269 -4.10 16.29 -10.32
C LYS A 269 -4.83 16.73 -11.57
N ILE A 270 -5.30 15.75 -12.34
CA ILE A 270 -6.09 16.01 -13.54
C ILE A 270 -7.54 16.36 -13.12
N GLU A 271 -7.88 17.64 -13.28
CA GLU A 271 -9.20 18.18 -13.00
C GLU A 271 -10.11 18.10 -14.22
N THR A 272 -11.41 18.38 -14.02
CA THR A 272 -12.38 18.40 -15.12
C THR A 272 -12.04 19.44 -16.18
N ALA A 273 -11.45 20.58 -15.80
CA ALA A 273 -11.03 21.61 -16.74
C ALA A 273 -9.92 21.11 -17.69
N ASP A 274 -8.97 20.32 -17.19
CA ASP A 274 -7.93 19.70 -18.03
C ASP A 274 -8.53 18.72 -19.04
N ILE A 275 -9.54 17.96 -18.62
CA ILE A 275 -10.24 17.01 -19.51
C ILE A 275 -10.99 17.77 -20.60
N ASP A 276 -11.68 18.86 -20.25
CA ASP A 276 -12.36 19.71 -21.22
C ASP A 276 -11.36 20.33 -22.22
N GLU A 277 -10.19 20.77 -21.75
CA GLU A 277 -9.10 21.30 -22.61
C GLU A 277 -8.51 20.21 -23.51
N MET A 278 -8.20 19.03 -22.98
CA MET A 278 -7.70 17.90 -23.77
C MET A 278 -8.69 17.47 -24.86
N LYS A 279 -10.00 17.50 -24.58
CA LYS A 279 -11.03 17.28 -25.60
C LYS A 279 -11.05 18.36 -26.65
N HIS A 280 -11.00 19.63 -26.24
CA HIS A 280 -10.96 20.75 -27.17
C HIS A 280 -9.74 20.66 -28.10
N ARG A 281 -8.56 20.33 -27.55
CA ARG A 281 -7.35 20.12 -28.35
C ARG A 281 -7.50 18.96 -29.34
N LYS A 282 -8.08 17.83 -28.89
CA LYS A 282 -8.41 16.70 -29.77
C LYS A 282 -9.34 17.09 -30.91
N ASP A 283 -10.41 17.83 -30.60
CA ASP A 283 -11.41 18.28 -31.57
C ASP A 283 -10.81 19.28 -32.58
N ALA A 284 -9.79 20.04 -32.16
CA ALA A 284 -9.00 20.93 -33.00
C ALA A 284 -7.87 20.21 -33.80
N GLY A 285 -7.73 18.89 -33.67
CA GLY A 285 -6.71 18.10 -34.36
C GLY A 285 -5.31 18.14 -33.72
N MET A 286 -5.20 18.62 -32.49
CA MET A 286 -3.96 18.61 -31.69
C MET A 286 -3.88 17.38 -30.79
N GLU A 287 -2.67 16.98 -30.41
CA GLU A 287 -2.44 15.82 -29.55
C GLU A 287 -2.77 16.14 -28.07
N PRO A 288 -3.74 15.46 -27.43
CA PRO A 288 -4.11 15.71 -26.03
C PRO A 288 -2.96 15.45 -25.04
N VAL A 289 -2.00 14.62 -25.43
CA VAL A 289 -0.80 14.29 -24.64
C VAL A 289 0.07 15.53 -24.42
N GLU A 290 0.16 16.43 -25.40
CA GLU A 290 1.01 17.63 -25.33
C GLU A 290 0.60 18.54 -24.18
N TYR A 291 -0.71 18.72 -23.95
CA TYR A 291 -1.23 19.48 -22.81
C TYR A 291 -0.69 18.96 -21.47
N LEU A 292 -0.66 17.63 -21.30
CA LEU A 292 -0.19 17.04 -20.04
C LEU A 292 1.33 17.20 -19.88
N LEU A 293 2.08 17.17 -20.97
CA LEU A 293 3.53 17.41 -20.93
C LEU A 293 3.84 18.88 -20.63
N GLU A 294 3.11 19.83 -21.24
CA GLU A 294 3.17 21.26 -20.91
C GLU A 294 2.84 21.49 -19.42
N LEU A 295 1.77 20.86 -18.92
CA LEU A 295 1.35 20.98 -17.53
C LEU A 295 2.37 20.39 -16.54
N VAL A 296 3.09 19.33 -16.92
CA VAL A 296 4.18 18.76 -16.12
C VAL A 296 5.38 19.69 -16.05
N ASN A 297 5.71 20.35 -17.16
CA ASN A 297 6.85 21.27 -17.23
C ASN A 297 6.59 22.61 -16.52
N GLU A 298 5.36 23.12 -16.61
CA GLU A 298 4.96 24.44 -16.06
C GLU A 298 3.64 24.35 -15.26
N PRO A 299 3.62 23.65 -14.11
CA PRO A 299 2.39 23.41 -13.35
C PRO A 299 1.74 24.71 -12.83
N GLU A 300 2.53 25.74 -12.55
CA GLU A 300 2.07 27.08 -12.15
C GLU A 300 1.26 27.81 -13.24
N ASN A 301 1.53 27.52 -14.52
CA ASN A 301 0.90 28.16 -15.67
C ASN A 301 -0.37 27.44 -16.13
N ARG A 302 -0.90 26.50 -15.34
CA ARG A 302 -2.11 25.73 -15.68
C ARG A 302 -3.27 26.58 -16.19
N ASN A 303 -3.50 27.75 -15.61
CA ASN A 303 -4.60 28.63 -16.02
C ASN A 303 -4.42 29.21 -17.43
N ASP A 304 -3.18 29.35 -17.87
CA ASP A 304 -2.81 29.87 -19.18
C ASP A 304 -2.88 28.76 -20.24
N LEU A 305 -2.62 27.51 -19.84
CA LEU A 305 -2.79 26.32 -20.69
C LEU A 305 -4.26 25.97 -20.99
N LEU A 306 -5.21 26.45 -20.16
CA LEU A 306 -6.65 26.27 -20.33
C LEU A 306 -7.22 27.29 -21.33
N THR A 307 -7.08 27.01 -22.62
CA THR A 307 -7.49 27.89 -23.73
C THR A 307 -9.01 27.90 -23.95
N HIS A 308 -9.70 26.79 -23.65
CA HIS A 308 -11.14 26.67 -23.82
C HIS A 308 -11.89 26.81 -22.49
N LYS A 309 -12.08 28.06 -22.06
CA LYS A 309 -13.02 28.38 -20.97
C LYS A 309 -14.44 28.45 -21.55
N LYS A 310 -15.35 27.59 -21.08
CA LYS A 310 -16.77 27.60 -21.48
C LYS A 310 -17.34 29.03 -21.40
N PRO A 311 -17.96 29.57 -22.47
CA PRO A 311 -18.59 30.89 -22.46
C PRO A 311 -19.84 30.83 -21.59
N GLY A 312 -19.66 31.06 -20.30
CA GLY A 312 -20.69 30.85 -19.28
C GLY A 312 -20.16 30.94 -17.86
N SER A 313 -18.86 30.75 -17.63
CA SER A 313 -18.24 31.22 -16.39
C SER A 313 -18.05 32.72 -16.49
N LYS A 314 -19.11 33.48 -16.18
CA LYS A 314 -18.95 34.85 -15.70
C LYS A 314 -17.78 34.86 -14.72
N GLU A 315 -16.95 35.89 -14.79
CA GLU A 315 -16.12 36.36 -13.69
C GLU A 315 -17.01 36.62 -12.47
N GLY A 316 -17.50 35.57 -11.84
CA GLY A 316 -17.84 35.61 -10.45
C GLY A 316 -16.51 35.70 -9.76
N SER A 317 -16.20 36.88 -9.22
CA SER A 317 -15.23 37.02 -8.14
C SER A 317 -15.45 35.87 -7.17
N SER A 318 -14.68 34.80 -7.33
CA SER A 318 -14.73 33.67 -6.43
C SER A 318 -14.01 34.16 -5.20
N LYS A 319 -14.76 34.83 -4.30
CA LYS A 319 -14.51 34.66 -2.88
C LYS A 319 -14.33 33.16 -2.72
N ALA A 320 -13.09 32.76 -2.44
CA ALA A 320 -12.68 31.39 -2.23
C ALA A 320 -13.83 30.72 -1.48
N ARG A 321 -14.55 29.84 -2.17
CA ARG A 321 -15.62 29.07 -1.54
C ARG A 321 -14.89 28.26 -0.51
N ALA A 322 -14.92 28.74 0.74
CA ALA A 322 -14.25 28.14 1.86
C ALA A 322 -14.61 26.67 1.82
N GLN A 323 -13.64 25.85 1.41
CA GLN A 323 -13.73 24.41 1.56
C GLN A 323 -14.05 24.24 3.05
N ARG A 324 -15.25 23.74 3.35
CA ARG A 324 -15.55 23.32 4.71
C ARG A 324 -14.43 22.34 5.08
N PRO A 325 -13.73 22.54 6.20
CA PRO A 325 -12.55 21.75 6.52
C PRO A 325 -12.92 20.26 6.49
N LYS A 326 -12.22 19.51 5.64
CA LYS A 326 -11.93 18.10 5.94
C LYS A 326 -11.26 18.13 7.31
N ASP A 327 -11.74 17.28 8.21
CA ASP A 327 -11.35 17.13 9.62
C ASP A 327 -10.02 17.84 9.95
N ILE A 328 -10.08 18.86 10.82
CA ILE A 328 -8.91 19.69 11.15
C ILE A 328 -7.74 18.84 11.65
N ASN A 329 -8.02 17.68 12.24
CA ASN A 329 -7.01 16.73 12.67
C ASN A 329 -6.27 16.11 11.49
N VAL A 330 -6.96 15.81 10.38
CA VAL A 330 -6.34 15.28 9.16
C VAL A 330 -5.50 16.36 8.46
N ALA A 331 -5.98 17.61 8.44
CA ALA A 331 -5.21 18.72 7.89
C ALA A 331 -3.95 19.04 8.73
N VAL A 332 -4.07 19.00 10.05
CA VAL A 332 -2.93 19.19 10.98
C VAL A 332 -1.95 18.02 10.88
N GLN A 333 -2.45 16.79 10.72
CA GLN A 333 -1.59 15.60 10.56
C GLN A 333 -0.81 15.64 9.25
N LEU A 334 -1.47 15.97 8.12
CA LEU A 334 -0.81 16.16 6.82
C LEU A 334 0.23 17.28 6.88
N LEU A 335 -0.08 18.39 7.55
CA LEU A 335 0.85 19.50 7.74
C LEU A 335 2.06 19.06 8.59
N LYS A 336 1.83 18.29 9.65
CA LYS A 336 2.89 17.74 10.50
C LYS A 336 3.79 16.78 9.72
N GLU A 337 3.22 15.89 8.92
CA GLU A 337 3.96 14.97 8.06
C GLU A 337 4.79 15.73 7.02
N THR A 338 4.22 16.74 6.36
CA THR A 338 4.94 17.57 5.39
C THR A 338 6.09 18.36 6.03
N VAL A 339 5.91 18.87 7.26
CA VAL A 339 6.98 19.58 8.00
C VAL A 339 8.08 18.62 8.44
N ILE A 340 7.74 17.39 8.86
CA ILE A 340 8.73 16.36 9.20
C ILE A 340 9.53 15.95 7.95
N ASP A 341 8.86 15.78 6.81
CA ASP A 341 9.51 15.44 5.54
C ASP A 341 10.48 16.54 5.09
N ILE A 342 10.12 17.82 5.29
CA ILE A 342 10.99 18.97 5.00
C ILE A 342 12.20 19.05 5.96
N ILE A 343 12.01 18.70 7.24
CA ILE A 343 13.08 18.69 8.25
C ILE A 343 14.08 17.54 8.01
N ASN A 344 13.62 16.43 7.44
CA ASN A 344 14.43 15.24 7.17
C ASN A 344 15.16 15.28 5.81
N LEU A 345 15.10 16.40 5.07
CA LEU A 345 15.89 16.58 3.85
C LEU A 345 17.33 16.97 4.24
N ASP A 346 18.30 16.12 3.88
CA ASP A 346 19.72 16.29 4.22
C ASP A 346 20.39 17.47 3.49
N SER A 347 19.77 18.03 2.44
CA SER A 347 20.17 19.29 1.82
C SER A 347 19.05 19.90 0.96
N TYR A 348 19.05 21.23 0.84
CA TYR A 348 18.16 21.96 -0.07
C TYR A 348 18.85 22.11 -1.43
N GLU A 349 18.43 21.35 -2.46
CA GLU A 349 18.92 21.54 -3.83
C GLU A 349 18.31 22.76 -4.54
N THR A 350 17.26 23.36 -3.96
CA THR A 350 16.65 24.61 -4.42
C THR A 350 16.67 25.64 -3.30
N PRO A 351 17.04 26.91 -3.59
CA PRO A 351 17.02 27.96 -2.57
C PRO A 351 15.60 28.09 -2.05
N VAL A 352 15.44 27.82 -0.75
CA VAL A 352 14.18 27.99 -0.05
C VAL A 352 13.79 29.46 -0.15
N GLU A 353 12.74 29.77 -0.90
CA GLU A 353 12.18 31.12 -0.98
C GLU A 353 11.62 31.49 0.40
N THR A 354 12.44 32.18 1.19
CA THR A 354 12.12 32.69 2.54
C THR A 354 10.79 33.44 2.56
N ASP A 355 10.44 34.08 1.46
CA ASP A 355 9.20 34.84 1.27
C ASP A 355 7.95 33.95 1.36
N ARG A 356 8.03 32.67 0.94
CA ARG A 356 6.93 31.71 1.06
C ARG A 356 6.80 31.17 2.49
N ILE A 357 7.90 31.07 3.22
CA ILE A 357 7.90 30.74 4.66
C ILE A 357 7.30 31.89 5.46
N ASP A 358 7.70 33.13 5.17
CA ASP A 358 7.14 34.31 5.82
C ASP A 358 5.65 34.49 5.54
N ALA A 359 5.22 34.20 4.30
CA ALA A 359 3.80 34.17 3.94
C ALA A 359 3.02 33.09 4.71
N LEU A 360 3.63 31.91 4.94
CA LEU A 360 3.03 30.83 5.72
C LEU A 360 2.94 31.19 7.22
N ILE A 361 3.99 31.78 7.78
CA ILE A 361 4.00 32.29 9.16
C ILE A 361 2.89 33.33 9.34
N ALA A 362 2.78 34.30 8.42
CA ALA A 362 1.73 35.31 8.47
C ALA A 362 0.32 34.71 8.40
N GLN A 363 0.10 33.68 7.57
CA GLN A 363 -1.19 32.98 7.50
C GLN A 363 -1.51 32.21 8.78
N LEU A 364 -0.52 31.58 9.41
CA LEU A 364 -0.67 30.88 10.68
C LEU A 364 -0.96 31.84 11.84
N GLU A 365 -0.35 33.02 11.86
CA GLU A 365 -0.68 34.06 12.84
C GLU A 365 -2.11 34.59 12.70
N ILE A 366 -2.59 34.76 11.45
CA ILE A 366 -3.98 35.14 11.18
C ILE A 366 -4.94 34.05 11.68
N LEU A 367 -4.59 32.77 11.49
CA LEU A 367 -5.38 31.64 11.98
C LEU A 367 -5.44 31.63 13.52
N LYS A 368 -4.30 31.84 14.18
CA LYS A 368 -4.20 31.95 15.64
C LYS A 368 -5.07 33.07 16.19
N LYS A 369 -4.99 34.28 15.61
CA LYS A 369 -5.84 35.42 16.00
C LYS A 369 -7.33 35.13 15.82
N LYS A 370 -7.73 34.46 14.73
CA LYS A 370 -9.12 34.04 14.50
C LYS A 370 -9.60 33.05 15.55
N GLU A 371 -8.76 32.14 16.00
CA GLU A 371 -9.14 31.15 17.00
C GLU A 371 -9.19 31.72 18.42
N GLU A 372 -8.30 32.66 18.75
CA GLU A 372 -8.37 33.45 19.98
C GLU A 372 -9.65 34.30 20.04
N LEU A 373 -10.05 34.91 18.93
CA LEU A 373 -11.32 35.63 18.82
C LEU A 373 -12.55 34.72 18.99
N LYS A 374 -12.49 33.46 18.54
CA LYS A 374 -13.56 32.47 18.78
C LYS A 374 -13.59 31.93 20.20
N ARG A 375 -12.49 32.00 20.96
CA ARG A 375 -12.46 31.62 22.38
C ARG A 375 -13.04 32.70 23.29
N LYS A 376 -12.96 33.98 22.91
CA LYS A 376 -13.53 35.12 23.67
C LYS A 376 -15.06 35.06 23.91
N PRO A 377 -15.94 34.64 22.99
CA PRO A 377 -17.38 34.55 23.27
C PRO A 377 -17.78 33.42 24.23
N LYS A 378 -16.87 32.51 24.63
CA LYS A 378 -17.15 31.48 25.65
C LYS A 378 -16.77 31.88 27.07
N GLN A 379 -16.12 33.02 27.30
CA GLN A 379 -15.79 33.53 28.64
C GLN A 379 -16.76 34.61 29.14
N VAL A 380 -17.75 35.01 28.34
CA VAL A 380 -18.81 35.98 28.74
C VAL A 380 -20.16 35.27 28.99
N ALA A 381 -20.20 33.94 28.87
CA ALA A 381 -21.38 33.12 29.12
C ALA A 381 -21.06 31.89 29.99
N ALA A 382 -20.14 32.04 30.94
CA ALA A 382 -19.89 31.10 32.03
C ALA A 382 -19.95 31.85 33.36
#